data_AF-A0A0H1B6X5-F1
#
_entry.id   AF-A0A0H1B6X5-F1
#
_cell.length_a   1.000
_cell.length_b   1.000
_cell.length_c   1.000
_cell.angle_alpha   90.00
_cell.angle_beta   90.00
_cell.angle_gamma   90.00
#
_symmetry.space_group_name_H-M   'P 1'
#
loop_
_entity.id
_entity.type
_entity.pdbx_description
1 polymer ?
#
loop_
_entity_poly.entity_id
_entity_poly.type
_entity_poly.pdbx_seq_one_letter_code
_entity_poly.pdbx_strand_id
1 'polypeptide(L)'
;MVNAAKIEGTWATQQKNVEKFAAAFDSSRHVVLAFSVNQSGAFQGYARMDSRPGDPGVTTPTWFKRPGLPLGPPFRITWYNTVETLFKYVGHLKNPYNENHDVTYARDGQELEAECGRVLCGLLDKSLDFVSTSG
;
A
#
# COMPACT_ATOMS: atom_id res chain seq x y z
N MET A 1 8.70 4.77 -7.54
CA MET A 1 8.81 4.02 -6.26
C MET A 1 8.00 2.74 -6.35
N VAL A 2 6.70 2.78 -6.62
CA VAL A 2 5.84 1.58 -6.71
C VAL A 2 6.36 0.51 -7.70
N ASN A 3 6.73 0.88 -8.93
CA ASN A 3 7.26 -0.11 -9.89
C ASN A 3 8.56 -0.80 -9.41
N ALA A 4 9.45 -0.06 -8.75
CA ALA A 4 10.66 -0.66 -8.18
C ALA A 4 10.31 -1.55 -6.98
N ALA A 5 9.37 -1.14 -6.13
CA ALA A 5 8.90 -1.95 -5.01
C ALA A 5 8.21 -3.26 -5.43
N LYS A 6 7.55 -3.29 -6.61
CA LYS A 6 7.01 -4.51 -7.22
C LYS A 6 8.09 -5.54 -7.57
N ILE A 7 9.28 -5.08 -7.91
CA ILE A 7 10.42 -5.94 -8.27
C ILE A 7 11.24 -6.29 -7.03
N GLU A 8 11.52 -5.31 -6.18
CA GLU A 8 12.46 -5.42 -5.05
C GLU A 8 11.82 -6.01 -3.78
N GLY A 9 10.48 -6.01 -3.67
CA GLY A 9 9.79 -6.56 -2.49
C GLY A 9 10.05 -5.77 -1.20
N THR A 10 10.41 -4.49 -1.33
CA THR A 10 10.68 -3.60 -0.18
C THR A 10 9.96 -2.28 -0.31
N TRP A 11 9.54 -1.73 0.82
CA TRP A 11 8.94 -0.40 0.93
C TRP A 11 9.59 0.43 2.03
N ALA A 12 9.44 1.74 1.94
CA ALA A 12 9.77 2.72 2.95
C ALA A 12 8.70 3.82 2.90
N THR A 13 8.18 4.19 4.06
CA THR A 13 7.17 5.25 4.22
C THR A 13 7.82 6.53 4.74
N GLN A 14 7.05 7.63 4.80
CA GLN A 14 7.51 8.86 5.44
C GLN A 14 7.87 8.61 6.91
N GLN A 15 8.88 9.31 7.42
CA GLN A 15 9.40 9.16 8.78
C GLN A 15 8.28 9.22 9.84
N LYS A 16 7.30 10.10 9.65
CA LYS A 16 6.14 10.27 10.56
C LYS A 16 5.24 9.03 10.69
N ASN A 17 5.28 8.13 9.70
CA ASN A 17 4.44 6.93 9.65
C ASN A 17 5.15 5.69 10.20
N VAL A 18 6.46 5.75 10.45
CA VAL A 18 7.27 4.58 10.83
C VAL A 18 6.76 3.92 12.10
N GLU A 19 6.51 4.70 13.16
CA GLU A 19 6.03 4.17 14.44
C GLU A 19 4.65 3.55 14.31
N LYS A 20 3.76 4.16 13.54
CA LYS A 20 2.42 3.62 13.26
C LYS A 20 2.51 2.25 12.57
N PHE A 21 3.37 2.11 11.56
CA PHE A 21 3.52 0.86 10.82
C PHE A 21 4.17 -0.23 11.68
N ALA A 22 5.15 0.15 12.51
CA ALA A 22 5.76 -0.77 13.46
C ALA A 22 4.74 -1.27 14.51
N ALA A 23 3.96 -0.36 15.09
CA ALA A 23 2.91 -0.72 16.06
C ALA A 23 1.84 -1.62 15.42
N ALA A 24 1.42 -1.32 14.19
CA ALA A 24 0.48 -2.17 13.45
C ALA A 24 1.05 -3.58 13.22
N PHE A 25 2.33 -3.70 12.85
CA PHE A 25 3.00 -4.98 12.64
C PHE A 25 3.09 -5.82 13.92
N ASP A 26 3.35 -5.18 15.07
CA ASP A 26 3.46 -5.86 16.36
C ASP A 26 2.11 -6.33 16.91
N SER A 27 1.03 -5.58 16.61
CA SER A 27 -0.29 -5.80 17.22
C SER A 27 -1.27 -6.54 16.32
N SER A 28 -1.00 -6.64 15.02
CA SER A 28 -1.90 -7.22 14.04
C SER A 28 -1.34 -8.50 13.44
N ARG A 29 -2.21 -9.49 13.20
CA ARG A 29 -1.82 -10.72 12.48
C ARG A 29 -1.30 -10.43 11.07
N HIS A 30 -1.91 -9.46 10.41
CA HIS A 30 -1.57 -9.02 9.06
C HIS A 30 -1.68 -7.50 8.96
N VAL A 31 -0.68 -6.88 8.34
CA VAL A 31 -0.73 -5.47 7.91
C VAL A 31 -0.73 -5.46 6.39
N VAL A 32 -1.75 -4.84 5.81
CA VAL A 32 -1.94 -4.75 4.35
C VAL A 32 -1.81 -3.29 3.94
N LEU A 33 -1.08 -3.06 2.85
CA LEU A 33 -0.79 -1.76 2.29
C LEU A 33 -1.40 -1.66 0.89
N ALA A 34 -2.31 -0.72 0.69
CA ALA A 34 -2.84 -0.38 -0.63
C ALA A 34 -2.04 0.80 -1.22
N PHE A 35 -1.51 0.64 -2.43
CA PHE A 35 -0.62 1.61 -3.05
C PHE A 35 -1.38 2.46 -4.07
N SER A 36 -1.28 3.78 -3.92
CA SER A 36 -1.72 4.75 -4.93
C SER A 36 -0.62 5.79 -5.18
N VAL A 37 -0.32 6.04 -6.45
CA VAL A 37 0.62 7.05 -6.91
C VAL A 37 -0.13 8.36 -7.11
N ASN A 38 0.39 9.45 -6.56
CA ASN A 38 -0.18 10.78 -6.70
C ASN A 38 -0.48 11.10 -8.18
N GLN A 39 -1.68 11.63 -8.44
CA GLN A 39 -2.17 12.00 -9.77
C GLN A 39 -2.34 10.85 -10.78
N SER A 40 -2.24 9.58 -10.35
CA SER A 40 -2.51 8.43 -11.24
C SER A 40 -4.01 8.22 -11.52
N GLY A 41 -4.88 8.65 -10.60
CA GLY A 41 -6.30 8.31 -10.66
C GLY A 41 -6.60 6.82 -10.43
N ALA A 42 -5.65 6.08 -9.83
CA ALA A 42 -5.76 4.63 -9.65
C ALA A 42 -5.02 4.12 -8.40
N PHE A 43 -5.40 2.92 -7.97
CA PHE A 43 -4.56 2.08 -7.12
C PHE A 43 -3.66 1.22 -8.01
N GLN A 44 -2.40 1.06 -7.64
CA GLN A 44 -1.41 0.24 -8.37
C GLN A 44 -1.27 -1.17 -7.80
N GLY A 45 -2.14 -1.54 -6.86
CA GLY A 45 -2.16 -2.84 -6.21
C GLY A 45 -2.02 -2.76 -4.69
N TYR A 46 -1.89 -3.92 -4.05
CA TYR A 46 -1.72 -4.03 -2.62
C TYR A 46 -0.77 -5.17 -2.24
N ALA A 47 -0.16 -5.04 -1.06
CA ALA A 47 0.83 -5.97 -0.54
C ALA A 47 0.65 -6.18 0.97
N ARG A 48 1.13 -7.31 1.47
CA ARG A 48 1.28 -7.54 2.91
C ARG A 48 2.67 -7.11 3.37
N MET A 49 2.75 -6.53 4.56
CA MET A 49 4.01 -6.27 5.26
C MET A 49 4.56 -7.57 5.88
N ASP A 50 5.85 -7.85 5.67
CA ASP A 50 6.50 -9.09 6.12
C ASP A 50 7.70 -8.86 7.06
N SER A 51 7.99 -7.60 7.38
CA SER A 51 9.01 -7.24 8.37
C SER A 51 8.67 -5.89 9.00
N ARG A 52 9.24 -5.64 10.18
CA ARG A 52 9.22 -4.31 10.80
C ARG A 52 10.07 -3.32 9.99
N PRO A 53 9.77 -2.01 10.00
CA PRO A 53 10.68 -1.00 9.48
C PRO A 53 12.03 -1.08 10.21
N GLY A 54 13.12 -1.25 9.45
CA GLY A 54 14.47 -1.36 9.98
C GLY A 54 14.85 -2.75 10.51
N ASP A 55 14.07 -3.79 10.23
CA ASP A 55 14.45 -5.15 10.58
C ASP A 55 15.83 -5.54 10.00
N PRO A 56 16.64 -6.34 10.72
CA PRO A 56 17.89 -6.85 10.19
C PRO A 56 17.70 -7.61 8.87
N GLY A 57 18.60 -7.38 7.92
CA GLY A 57 18.59 -8.08 6.62
C GLY A 57 17.59 -7.51 5.60
N VAL A 58 16.94 -6.38 5.86
CA VAL A 58 16.19 -5.65 4.82
C VAL A 58 17.17 -4.88 3.94
N THR A 59 17.26 -5.27 2.66
CA THR A 59 18.09 -4.58 1.67
C THR A 59 17.59 -3.15 1.45
N THR A 60 18.51 -2.17 1.46
CA THR A 60 18.18 -0.79 1.11
C THR A 60 17.74 -0.70 -0.35
N PRO A 61 16.50 -0.25 -0.64
CA PRO A 61 16.00 -0.19 -2.00
C PRO A 61 16.80 0.78 -2.87
N THR A 62 16.87 0.53 -4.17
CA THR A 62 17.63 1.39 -5.11
C THR A 62 17.08 2.82 -5.16
N TRP A 63 15.77 2.97 -4.95
CA TRP A 63 15.06 4.24 -4.96
C TRP A 63 15.11 4.98 -3.61
N PHE A 64 15.68 4.38 -2.56
CA PHE A 64 15.74 4.94 -1.21
C PHE A 64 16.64 6.19 -1.11
N LYS A 65 17.64 6.30 -1.98
CA LYS A 65 18.65 7.39 -1.95
C LYS A 65 18.21 8.68 -2.64
N ARG A 66 16.90 8.92 -2.80
CA ARG A 66 16.39 10.13 -3.48
C ARG A 66 16.43 11.32 -2.52
N PRO A 67 17.21 12.38 -2.79
CA PRO A 67 17.25 13.56 -1.95
C PRO A 67 15.86 14.20 -1.82
N GLY A 68 15.48 14.63 -0.62
CA GLY A 68 14.28 15.44 -0.38
C GLY A 68 13.04 14.71 0.12
N LEU A 69 13.05 13.37 0.22
CA LEU A 69 11.98 12.62 0.88
C LEU A 69 12.46 12.15 2.26
N PRO A 70 11.85 12.62 3.38
CA PRO A 70 12.19 12.15 4.72
C PRO A 70 11.59 10.75 4.93
N LEU A 71 12.20 9.73 4.32
CA LEU A 71 11.80 8.34 4.44
C LEU A 71 12.41 7.72 5.70
N GLY A 72 11.63 6.88 6.37
CA GLY A 72 12.13 6.02 7.44
C GLY A 72 12.83 4.78 6.92
N PRO A 73 13.33 3.90 7.81
CA PRO A 73 14.01 2.69 7.40
C PRO A 73 13.09 1.75 6.58
N PRO A 74 13.62 1.00 5.60
CA PRO A 74 12.81 0.12 4.77
C PRO A 74 12.30 -1.12 5.51
N PHE A 75 11.31 -1.78 4.93
CA PHE A 75 10.76 -3.07 5.35
C PHE A 75 10.36 -3.93 4.14
N ARG A 76 10.24 -5.25 4.34
CA ARG A 76 9.82 -6.21 3.32
C ARG A 76 8.31 -6.23 3.14
N ILE A 77 7.89 -6.43 1.89
CA ILE A 77 6.50 -6.63 1.51
C ILE A 77 6.36 -7.78 0.50
N THR A 78 5.23 -8.48 0.54
CA THR A 78 4.82 -9.44 -0.48
C THR A 78 3.59 -8.92 -1.20
N TRP A 79 3.70 -8.74 -2.50
CA TRP A 79 2.59 -8.29 -3.34
C TRP A 79 1.55 -9.41 -3.51
N TYR A 80 0.28 -9.06 -3.30
CA TYR A 80 -0.84 -9.94 -3.60
C TYR A 80 -1.51 -9.55 -4.92
N ASN A 81 -1.47 -8.27 -5.26
CA ASN A 81 -2.00 -7.76 -6.51
C ASN A 81 -1.13 -6.60 -7.00
N THR A 82 -0.77 -6.62 -8.28
CA THR A 82 0.01 -5.56 -8.94
C THR A 82 -0.71 -4.92 -10.13
N VAL A 83 -1.98 -5.26 -10.37
CA VAL A 83 -2.80 -4.71 -11.45
C VAL A 83 -3.36 -3.36 -11.05
N GLU A 84 -3.40 -2.45 -12.01
CA GLU A 84 -3.95 -1.12 -11.80
C GLU A 84 -5.48 -1.15 -11.77
N THR A 85 -6.07 -0.53 -10.75
CA THR A 85 -7.53 -0.35 -10.64
C THR A 85 -7.87 1.13 -10.59
N LEU A 86 -8.59 1.61 -11.60
CA LEU A 86 -9.03 3.01 -11.70
C LEU A 86 -9.98 3.40 -10.57
N PHE A 87 -9.86 4.62 -10.07
CA PHE A 87 -10.68 5.17 -8.99
C PHE A 87 -12.19 5.09 -9.24
N LYS A 88 -12.64 5.18 -10.49
CA LYS A 88 -14.07 5.04 -10.83
C LYS A 88 -14.69 3.72 -10.37
N TYR A 89 -13.88 2.66 -10.19
CA TYR A 89 -14.36 1.35 -9.74
C TYR A 89 -14.39 1.19 -8.22
N VAL A 90 -13.75 2.09 -7.47
CA VAL A 90 -13.56 1.97 -6.01
C VAL A 90 -14.04 3.21 -5.24
N GLY A 91 -14.24 4.35 -5.90
CA GLY A 91 -14.55 5.64 -5.25
C GLY A 91 -15.90 5.69 -4.53
N HIS A 92 -16.76 4.69 -4.72
CA HIS A 92 -18.00 4.56 -3.93
C HIS A 92 -17.74 4.05 -2.50
N LEU A 93 -16.59 3.41 -2.25
CA LEU A 93 -16.22 2.88 -0.95
C LEU A 93 -15.77 4.02 -0.03
N LYS A 94 -16.36 4.08 1.16
CA LYS A 94 -16.10 5.11 2.17
C LYS A 94 -15.30 4.52 3.31
N ASN A 95 -14.37 5.30 3.85
CA ASN A 95 -13.57 4.90 4.99
C ASN A 95 -14.02 5.61 6.28
N PRO A 96 -14.64 4.90 7.24
CA PRO A 96 -15.02 5.46 8.54
C PRO A 96 -13.87 6.08 9.33
N TYR A 97 -12.64 5.58 9.15
CA TYR A 97 -11.44 6.11 9.81
C TYR A 97 -10.87 7.37 9.15
N ASN A 98 -11.57 7.91 8.15
CA ASN A 98 -11.24 9.16 7.47
C ASN A 98 -12.51 9.98 7.19
N GLU A 99 -13.32 10.20 8.22
CA GLU A 99 -14.53 11.05 8.13
C GLU A 99 -15.55 10.59 7.07
N ASN A 100 -15.56 9.29 6.74
CA ASN A 100 -16.34 8.72 5.64
C ASN A 100 -16.04 9.35 4.26
N HIS A 101 -14.84 9.89 4.06
CA HIS A 101 -14.35 10.22 2.72
C HIS A 101 -14.18 8.96 1.86
N ASP A 102 -14.17 9.15 0.54
CA ASP A 102 -13.85 8.10 -0.43
C ASP A 102 -12.48 7.51 -0.09
N VAL A 103 -12.30 6.20 -0.27
CA VAL A 103 -10.99 5.54 -0.10
C VAL A 103 -9.89 6.12 -1.00
N THR A 104 -10.26 6.83 -2.06
CA THR A 104 -9.35 7.52 -2.98
C THR A 104 -8.85 8.86 -2.43
N TYR A 105 -9.54 9.41 -1.41
CA TYR A 105 -9.14 10.60 -0.68
C TYR A 105 -8.40 10.18 0.59
N ALA A 106 -7.08 10.03 0.47
CA ALA A 106 -6.24 9.57 1.57
C ALA A 106 -4.87 10.25 1.54
N ARG A 107 -4.28 10.51 2.71
CA ARG A 107 -2.87 10.90 2.85
C ARG A 107 -2.01 9.64 3.00
N ASP A 108 -0.70 9.78 2.77
CA ASP A 108 0.26 8.70 3.03
C ASP A 108 0.12 8.21 4.48
N GLY A 109 -0.10 6.89 4.65
CA GLY A 109 -0.31 6.26 5.96
C GLY A 109 -1.73 6.39 6.55
N GLN A 110 -2.71 6.88 5.78
CA GLN A 110 -4.11 6.85 6.20
C GLN A 110 -4.55 5.42 6.50
N GLU A 111 -5.13 5.21 7.68
CA GLU A 111 -5.68 3.90 8.04
C GLU A 111 -7.00 3.65 7.34
N LEU A 112 -7.22 2.41 6.94
CA LEU A 112 -8.54 1.93 6.52
C LEU A 112 -9.16 1.12 7.65
N GLU A 113 -10.45 1.32 7.89
CA GLU A 113 -11.22 0.38 8.70
C GLU A 113 -11.14 -1.04 8.08
N ALA A 114 -11.18 -2.08 8.91
CA ALA A 114 -10.85 -3.44 8.50
C ALA A 114 -11.79 -4.01 7.42
N GLU A 115 -13.11 -3.79 7.55
CA GLU A 115 -14.10 -4.16 6.53
C GLU A 115 -13.88 -3.38 5.24
N CYS A 116 -13.72 -2.06 5.34
CA CYS A 116 -13.39 -1.18 4.23
C CYS A 116 -12.13 -1.65 3.49
N GLY A 117 -11.05 -1.95 4.20
CA GLY A 117 -9.80 -2.45 3.62
C GLY A 117 -9.97 -3.78 2.89
N ARG A 118 -10.77 -4.69 3.44
CA ARG A 118 -11.06 -5.99 2.81
C ARG A 118 -11.92 -5.86 1.55
N VAL A 119 -12.95 -5.01 1.58
CA VAL A 119 -13.77 -4.71 0.39
C VAL A 119 -12.91 -4.07 -0.69
N LEU A 120 -12.02 -3.13 -0.33
CA LEU A 120 -11.07 -2.55 -1.27
C LEU A 120 -10.21 -3.62 -1.93
N CYS A 121 -9.58 -4.51 -1.16
CA CYS A 121 -8.76 -5.60 -1.71
C CYS A 121 -9.57 -6.48 -2.70
N GLY A 122 -10.80 -6.85 -2.34
CA GLY A 122 -11.67 -7.62 -3.24
C GLY A 122 -12.04 -6.89 -4.54
N LEU A 123 -12.19 -5.56 -4.50
CA LEU A 123 -12.39 -4.76 -5.72
C LEU A 123 -11.11 -4.69 -6.57
N LEU A 124 -9.94 -4.59 -5.94
CA LEU A 124 -8.65 -4.63 -6.65
C LEU A 124 -8.44 -6.00 -7.31
N ASP A 125 -8.83 -7.10 -6.66
CA ASP A 125 -8.67 -8.44 -7.21
C ASP A 125 -9.56 -8.70 -8.43
N LYS A 126 -10.76 -8.12 -8.48
CA LYS A 126 -11.59 -8.17 -9.70
C LYS A 126 -10.89 -7.55 -10.93
N SER A 127 -9.92 -6.67 -10.73
CA SER A 127 -9.12 -6.15 -11.85
C SER A 127 -8.19 -7.19 -12.47
N LEU A 128 -7.78 -8.21 -11.70
CA LEU A 128 -7.00 -9.35 -12.21
C LEU A 128 -7.82 -10.19 -13.19
N ASP A 129 -9.12 -10.34 -12.94
CA ASP A 129 -10.02 -11.13 -13.79
C ASP A 129 -10.09 -10.56 -15.21
N PHE A 130 -10.12 -9.22 -15.35
CA PHE A 130 -10.17 -8.57 -16.67
C PHE A 130 -8.87 -8.72 -17.47
N VAL A 131 -7.71 -8.81 -16.80
CA VAL A 131 -6.42 -9.06 -17.46
C VAL A 131 -6.26 -10.53 -17.85
N SER A 132 -6.87 -11.44 -17.10
CA SER A 132 -6.78 -12.88 -17.36
C SER A 132 -7.65 -13.34 -18.53
N THR A 133 -8.76 -12.64 -18.82
CA THR A 133 -9.65 -12.96 -19.95
C THR A 133 -9.18 -12.44 -21.31
N SER A 134 -8.10 -11.67 -21.36
CA SER A 134 -7.54 -11.09 -22.59
C SER A 134 -6.26 -11.80 -23.07
N GLY A 135 -5.96 -12.99 -22.53
CA GLY A 135 -4.86 -13.87 -22.93
C GLY A 135 -5.30 -15.06 -23.77
#